data_AF-A0A355EQQ3-F1
#
_entry.id   AF-A0A355EQQ3-F1
#
_cell.length_a   1.000
_cell.length_b   1.000
_cell.length_c   1.000
_cell.angle_alpha   90.00
_cell.angle_beta   90.00
_cell.angle_gamma   90.00
#
_symmetry.space_group_name_H-M   'P 1'
#
loop_
_entity.id
_entity.type
_entity.pdbx_description
1 polymer ?
#
loop_
_entity_poly.entity_id
_entity_poly.type
_entity_poly.pdbx_seq_one_letter_code
_entity_poly.pdbx_strand_id
1 'polypeptide(L)'
;ITITGKTVPAKPGKNIKFTAGRNTIISPDAMEVTAAIAGQPFLKGRAVFVEPVYTIKGDINYSVGNIDFKGSVKIDGNVVSGFSIKATESIEINGVVEDCIIEAGMDVFIKGGILGADKGIIKAGRDFSALFVENCSIEAGRNIVVGDALNSELSAGDSIDVVLGKGRVIGSKLGAQNLAAMNILGSDIAGKTQVSVGYDPKTMARLKNAKEAALKTEHTLEEIAKHIRTLEGMSQACPLSDEKETLYRRLLATSEELGHRLEELTEEIAMLESTMTRSVQPTVRVRQTCYPNVRVTIGKLIFDCTTEYHSAVFFAEDEKIKVNVYENKA
;
A
#
# COMPACT_ATOMS: atom_id res chain seq x y z
N ILE A 1 43.95 -1.54 44.24
CA ILE A 1 44.85 -1.45 45.42
C ILE A 1 44.47 -2.58 46.37
N THR A 2 45.44 -3.29 46.97
CA THR A 2 45.17 -4.33 47.98
C THR A 2 44.71 -3.72 49.29
N ILE A 3 44.15 -4.54 50.17
CA ILE A 3 43.72 -4.16 51.53
C ILE A 3 44.89 -3.62 52.39
N THR A 4 46.14 -3.85 51.96
CA THR A 4 47.39 -3.34 52.57
C THR A 4 47.96 -2.08 51.90
N GLY A 5 47.20 -1.41 51.03
CA GLY A 5 47.63 -0.16 50.39
C GLY A 5 48.61 -0.32 49.22
N LYS A 6 48.92 -1.55 48.78
CA LYS A 6 49.79 -1.77 47.61
C LYS A 6 48.98 -1.63 46.32
N THR A 7 49.51 -0.90 45.35
CA THR A 7 48.94 -0.80 44.00
C THR A 7 49.03 -2.17 43.32
N VAL A 8 47.87 -2.71 42.91
CA VAL A 8 47.80 -3.91 42.07
C VAL A 8 47.79 -3.42 40.63
N PRO A 9 48.88 -3.60 39.86
CA PRO A 9 48.86 -3.23 38.45
C PRO A 9 47.82 -4.09 37.73
N ALA A 10 46.97 -3.46 36.93
CA ALA A 10 46.05 -4.20 36.07
C ALA A 10 46.87 -5.06 35.11
N LYS A 11 46.46 -6.32 34.91
CA LYS A 11 47.05 -7.13 33.84
C LYS A 11 46.66 -6.50 32.51
N PRO A 12 47.61 -6.12 31.65
CA PRO A 12 47.27 -5.58 30.34
C PRO A 12 46.43 -6.60 29.57
N GLY A 13 45.35 -6.13 28.95
CA GLY A 13 44.51 -6.95 28.10
C GLY A 13 45.32 -7.55 26.95
N LYS A 14 44.88 -8.69 26.42
CA LYS A 14 45.46 -9.23 25.18
C LYS A 14 44.89 -8.45 23.99
N ASN A 15 45.75 -7.79 23.22
CA ASN A 15 45.35 -7.18 21.96
C ASN A 15 44.92 -8.28 20.98
N ILE A 16 43.63 -8.29 20.63
CA ILE A 16 43.08 -9.17 19.60
C ILE A 16 43.04 -8.37 18.31
N LYS A 17 43.82 -8.78 17.31
CA LYS A 17 43.73 -8.19 15.97
C LYS A 17 42.47 -8.69 15.30
N PHE A 18 41.60 -7.77 14.88
CA PHE A 18 40.49 -8.08 14.00
C PHE A 18 40.99 -8.31 12.58
N THR A 19 40.22 -9.03 11.78
CA THR A 19 40.46 -9.20 10.35
C THR A 19 39.22 -8.74 9.58
N ALA A 20 39.40 -8.15 8.40
CA ALA A 20 38.28 -7.82 7.53
C ALA A 20 37.62 -9.10 6.99
N GLY A 21 36.34 -9.26 7.26
CA GLY A 21 35.48 -10.22 6.60
C GLY A 21 34.87 -9.63 5.32
N ARG A 22 33.79 -10.25 4.81
CA ARG A 22 33.04 -9.71 3.66
C ARG A 22 32.37 -8.39 4.03
N ASN A 23 32.37 -7.46 3.07
CA ASN A 23 31.77 -6.13 3.17
C ASN A 23 32.30 -5.25 4.31
N THR A 24 33.55 -5.47 4.73
CA THR A 24 34.24 -4.64 5.71
C THR A 24 35.62 -4.25 5.21
N ILE A 25 36.10 -3.10 5.66
CA ILE A 25 37.42 -2.56 5.35
C ILE A 25 38.15 -2.39 6.69
N ILE A 26 39.34 -2.97 6.82
CA ILE A 26 40.17 -2.81 8.01
C ILE A 26 41.16 -1.67 7.81
N SER A 27 41.37 -0.87 8.85
CA SER A 27 42.39 0.18 8.86
C SER A 27 43.81 -0.41 8.78
N PRO A 28 44.81 0.33 8.26
CA PRO A 28 46.18 -0.15 8.14
C PRO A 28 46.83 -0.57 9.47
N ASP A 29 46.40 0.02 10.59
CA ASP A 29 46.86 -0.29 11.95
C ASP A 29 46.09 -1.47 12.60
N ALA A 30 45.09 -2.02 11.91
CA ALA A 30 44.22 -3.11 12.37
C ALA A 30 43.46 -2.83 13.68
N MET A 31 43.24 -1.55 13.99
CA MET A 31 42.47 -1.10 15.17
C MET A 31 41.01 -0.79 14.85
N GLU A 32 40.68 -0.52 13.59
CA GLU A 32 39.34 -0.14 13.16
C GLU A 32 38.85 -1.03 12.01
N VAL A 33 37.59 -1.44 12.08
CA VAL A 33 36.92 -2.12 10.96
C VAL A 33 35.68 -1.32 10.59
N THR A 34 35.68 -0.77 9.37
CA THR A 34 34.61 0.05 8.84
C THR A 34 33.72 -0.79 7.93
N ALA A 35 32.40 -0.65 8.09
CA ALA A 35 31.44 -1.27 7.20
C ALA A 35 31.54 -0.66 5.80
N ALA A 36 31.69 -1.50 4.77
CA ALA A 36 31.69 -1.05 3.37
C ALA A 36 30.27 -0.86 2.82
N ILE A 37 29.27 -1.48 3.47
CA ILE A 37 27.85 -1.43 3.11
C ILE A 37 26.99 -1.23 4.37
N ALA A 38 25.73 -0.84 4.18
CA ALA A 38 24.73 -0.90 5.25
C ALA A 38 24.33 -2.36 5.51
N GLY A 39 24.20 -2.74 6.77
CA GLY A 39 23.83 -4.11 7.14
C GLY A 39 24.07 -4.43 8.61
N GLN A 40 23.90 -5.69 8.98
CA GLN A 40 24.14 -6.17 10.34
C GLN A 40 25.61 -6.62 10.48
N PRO A 41 26.40 -6.00 11.38
CA PRO A 41 27.72 -6.49 11.70
C PRO A 41 27.63 -7.78 12.52
N PHE A 42 28.42 -8.79 12.17
CA PHE A 42 28.58 -9.97 13.00
C PHE A 42 30.05 -10.41 13.06
N LEU A 43 30.45 -10.98 14.19
CA LEU A 43 31.80 -11.45 14.44
C LEU A 43 31.84 -12.97 14.31
N LYS A 44 32.72 -13.49 13.45
CA LYS A 44 33.03 -14.92 13.37
C LYS A 44 34.51 -15.14 13.61
N GLY A 45 34.85 -15.64 14.80
CA GLY A 45 36.24 -15.74 15.25
C GLY A 45 36.84 -14.35 15.46
N ARG A 46 37.80 -13.97 14.59
CA ARG A 46 38.42 -12.63 14.60
C ARG A 46 38.00 -11.76 13.42
N ALA A 47 37.21 -12.31 12.49
CA ALA A 47 36.77 -11.60 11.31
C ALA A 47 35.41 -10.92 11.54
N VAL A 48 35.34 -9.63 11.21
CA VAL A 48 34.10 -8.84 11.25
C VAL A 48 33.50 -8.83 9.86
N PHE A 49 32.24 -9.24 9.76
CA PHE A 49 31.47 -9.28 8.53
C PHE A 49 30.29 -8.33 8.64
N VAL A 50 29.80 -7.84 7.50
CA VAL A 50 28.53 -7.12 7.42
C VAL A 50 27.64 -7.84 6.41
N GLU A 51 26.51 -8.38 6.89
CA GLU A 51 25.49 -8.95 6.00
C GLU A 51 24.44 -7.88 5.67
N PRO A 52 24.05 -7.73 4.40
CA PRO A 52 22.97 -6.83 4.00
C PRO A 52 21.59 -7.36 4.38
N VAL A 53 21.50 -8.60 4.91
CA VAL A 53 20.25 -9.28 5.26
C VAL A 53 20.19 -9.52 6.77
N TYR A 54 19.17 -8.96 7.43
CA TYR A 54 18.85 -9.27 8.82
C TYR A 54 17.97 -10.52 8.88
N THR A 55 18.50 -11.63 9.43
CA THR A 55 17.78 -12.91 9.51
C THR A 55 17.30 -13.20 10.92
N ILE A 56 16.00 -13.41 11.08
CA ILE A 56 15.35 -13.79 12.34
C ILE A 56 14.90 -15.24 12.25
N LYS A 57 15.53 -16.08 13.07
CA LYS A 57 15.24 -17.52 13.17
C LYS A 57 14.09 -17.75 14.15
N GLY A 58 12.88 -17.38 13.76
CA GLY A 58 11.68 -17.56 14.57
C GLY A 58 10.63 -16.50 14.28
N ASP A 59 9.66 -16.42 15.19
CA ASP A 59 8.51 -15.51 15.07
C ASP A 59 8.84 -14.11 15.56
N ILE A 60 8.23 -13.11 14.95
CA ILE A 60 8.18 -11.75 15.49
C ILE A 60 7.05 -11.68 16.49
N ASN A 61 7.43 -11.44 17.74
CA ASN A 61 6.54 -11.33 18.89
C ASN A 61 7.05 -10.22 19.82
N TYR A 62 6.45 -10.10 21.01
CA TYR A 62 6.82 -9.09 22.02
C TYR A 62 8.28 -9.15 22.49
N SER A 63 8.98 -10.28 22.30
CA SER A 63 10.41 -10.39 22.63
C SER A 63 11.31 -9.77 21.55
N VAL A 64 10.87 -9.74 20.29
CA VAL A 64 11.62 -9.14 19.17
C VAL A 64 11.21 -7.68 18.97
N GLY A 65 9.89 -7.43 18.91
CA GLY A 65 9.33 -6.10 18.68
C GLY A 65 9.35 -5.67 17.21
N ASN A 66 9.19 -4.36 16.99
CA ASN A 66 9.22 -3.74 15.68
C ASN A 66 10.63 -3.79 15.06
N ILE A 67 10.70 -3.84 13.74
CA ILE A 67 11.95 -3.90 12.99
C ILE A 67 12.04 -2.68 12.07
N ASP A 68 13.15 -1.96 12.13
CA ASP A 68 13.54 -0.95 11.16
C ASP A 68 14.99 -1.22 10.74
N PHE A 69 15.16 -1.76 9.54
CA PHE A 69 16.45 -2.24 9.06
C PHE A 69 16.83 -1.63 7.71
N LYS A 70 18.07 -1.13 7.64
CA LYS A 70 18.68 -0.63 6.40
C LYS A 70 19.32 -1.77 5.63
N GLY A 71 18.50 -2.48 4.88
CA GLY A 71 18.86 -3.65 4.08
C GLY A 71 17.63 -4.52 3.87
N SER A 72 17.85 -5.80 3.62
CA SER A 72 16.79 -6.79 3.48
C SER A 72 16.50 -7.50 4.82
N VAL A 73 15.26 -7.90 5.06
CA VAL A 73 14.86 -8.62 6.28
C VAL A 73 14.33 -10.00 5.89
N LYS A 74 14.80 -11.05 6.57
CA LYS A 74 14.33 -12.42 6.40
C LYS A 74 13.81 -12.95 7.73
N ILE A 75 12.57 -13.42 7.75
CA ILE A 75 11.91 -13.97 8.94
C ILE A 75 11.52 -15.40 8.62
N ASP A 76 12.10 -16.36 9.35
CA ASP A 76 11.83 -17.78 9.12
C ASP A 76 10.51 -18.24 9.76
N GLY A 77 9.93 -17.45 10.67
CA GLY A 77 8.68 -17.73 11.36
C GLY A 77 7.50 -16.84 10.93
N ASN A 78 6.53 -16.72 11.83
CA ASN A 78 5.34 -15.91 11.70
C ASN A 78 5.55 -14.48 12.21
N VAL A 79 4.67 -13.58 11.81
CA VAL A 79 4.59 -12.23 12.37
C VAL A 79 3.25 -12.08 13.07
N VAL A 80 3.29 -12.01 14.40
CA VAL A 80 2.09 -11.87 15.24
C VAL A 80 1.50 -10.47 15.08
N SER A 81 0.21 -10.32 15.32
CA SER A 81 -0.50 -9.03 15.26
C SER A 81 0.17 -7.87 16.01
N GLY A 82 0.09 -6.68 15.41
CA GLY A 82 0.45 -5.42 16.05
C GLY A 82 1.91 -4.97 15.88
N PHE A 83 2.71 -5.68 15.08
CA PHE A 83 4.09 -5.27 14.81
C PHE A 83 4.24 -4.52 13.48
N SER A 84 5.29 -3.69 13.41
CA SER A 84 5.72 -3.02 12.19
C SER A 84 7.11 -3.47 11.78
N ILE A 85 7.26 -3.79 10.49
CA ILE A 85 8.51 -4.22 9.87
C ILE A 85 8.81 -3.28 8.72
N LYS A 86 9.93 -2.58 8.81
CA LYS A 86 10.42 -1.66 7.78
C LYS A 86 11.78 -2.09 7.30
N ALA A 87 11.92 -2.15 5.99
CA ALA A 87 13.17 -2.47 5.32
C ALA A 87 13.39 -1.54 4.13
N THR A 88 14.62 -1.05 3.96
CA THR A 88 14.94 -0.22 2.77
C THR A 88 15.00 -1.04 1.48
N GLU A 89 15.21 -2.36 1.59
CA GLU A 89 15.27 -3.28 0.45
C GLU A 89 14.05 -4.23 0.45
N SER A 90 14.26 -5.54 0.52
CA SER A 90 13.20 -6.55 0.42
C SER A 90 12.90 -7.21 1.77
N ILE A 91 11.68 -7.71 1.93
CA ILE A 91 11.24 -8.46 3.11
C ILE A 91 10.80 -9.87 2.68
N GLU A 92 11.42 -10.91 3.23
CA GLU A 92 11.03 -12.31 3.06
C GLU A 92 10.48 -12.86 4.38
N ILE A 93 9.25 -13.38 4.38
CA ILE A 93 8.61 -14.01 5.53
C ILE A 93 8.20 -15.43 5.13
N ASN A 94 8.68 -16.44 5.84
CA ASN A 94 8.35 -17.83 5.54
C ASN A 94 7.01 -18.28 6.14
N GLY A 95 6.55 -17.60 7.20
CA GLY A 95 5.31 -17.91 7.89
C GLY A 95 4.10 -17.10 7.41
N VAL A 96 3.12 -16.98 8.32
CA VAL A 96 1.91 -16.17 8.17
C VAL A 96 2.10 -14.81 8.84
N VAL A 97 1.46 -13.79 8.27
CA VAL A 97 1.42 -12.44 8.82
C VAL A 97 0.01 -12.14 9.32
N GLU A 98 -0.11 -11.72 10.57
CA GLU A 98 -1.37 -11.32 11.19
C GLU A 98 -1.32 -9.83 11.50
N ASP A 99 -2.30 -9.02 11.06
CA ASP A 99 -2.49 -7.61 11.47
C ASP A 99 -1.22 -6.77 11.68
N CYS A 100 -0.36 -6.73 10.65
CA CYS A 100 0.92 -6.02 10.71
C CYS A 100 1.04 -4.92 9.64
N ILE A 101 1.96 -3.99 9.91
CA ILE A 101 2.37 -2.97 8.95
C ILE A 101 3.73 -3.33 8.39
N ILE A 102 3.79 -3.70 7.11
CA ILE A 102 5.02 -4.10 6.43
C ILE A 102 5.34 -3.08 5.34
N GLU A 103 6.52 -2.46 5.41
CA GLU A 103 6.99 -1.51 4.41
C GLU A 103 8.37 -1.92 3.90
N ALA A 104 8.47 -2.24 2.61
CA ALA A 104 9.73 -2.58 1.93
C ALA A 104 9.97 -1.61 0.78
N GLY A 105 11.21 -1.11 0.64
CA GLY A 105 11.60 -0.26 -0.49
C GLY A 105 11.64 -1.00 -1.84
N MET A 106 11.76 -2.33 -1.83
CA MET A 106 11.71 -3.19 -3.00
C MET A 106 10.56 -4.20 -2.89
N ASP A 107 10.88 -5.49 -2.71
CA ASP A 107 9.92 -6.57 -2.85
C ASP A 107 9.48 -7.11 -1.49
N VAL A 108 8.23 -7.58 -1.39
CA VAL A 108 7.71 -8.28 -0.20
C VAL A 108 7.27 -9.68 -0.61
N PHE A 109 7.91 -10.69 -0.04
CA PHE A 109 7.64 -12.09 -0.33
C PHE A 109 7.19 -12.81 0.94
N ILE A 110 5.96 -13.31 0.96
CA ILE A 110 5.39 -14.06 2.07
C ILE A 110 5.08 -15.47 1.56
N LYS A 111 5.76 -16.50 2.09
CA LYS A 111 5.49 -17.89 1.68
C LYS A 111 4.15 -18.39 2.20
N GLY A 112 3.71 -17.90 3.36
CA GLY A 112 2.36 -18.16 3.87
C GLY A 112 1.33 -17.23 3.25
N GLY A 113 0.39 -16.79 4.06
CA GLY A 113 -0.58 -15.76 3.68
C GLY A 113 -0.66 -14.65 4.71
N ILE A 114 -1.59 -13.75 4.47
CA ILE A 114 -1.87 -12.62 5.36
C ILE A 114 -3.30 -12.73 5.85
N LEU A 115 -3.45 -12.58 7.16
CA LEU A 115 -4.72 -12.54 7.85
C LEU A 115 -4.84 -11.17 8.53
N GLY A 116 -5.66 -10.31 7.95
CA GLY A 116 -6.04 -9.06 8.57
C GLY A 116 -7.37 -9.15 9.29
N ALA A 117 -7.52 -8.28 10.27
CA ALA A 117 -8.75 -7.78 10.84
C ALA A 117 -8.82 -6.26 10.54
N ASP A 118 -8.69 -5.90 9.26
CA ASP A 118 -8.76 -4.54 8.70
C ASP A 118 -7.63 -3.57 9.09
N LYS A 119 -6.56 -4.07 9.73
CA LYS A 119 -5.38 -3.26 10.11
C LYS A 119 -4.11 -3.62 9.37
N GLY A 120 -4.10 -4.72 8.62
CA GLY A 120 -2.95 -5.14 7.83
C GLY A 120 -2.72 -4.22 6.64
N ILE A 121 -1.60 -3.49 6.65
CA ILE A 121 -1.18 -2.59 5.57
C ILE A 121 0.19 -3.04 5.09
N ILE A 122 0.30 -3.38 3.81
CA ILE A 122 1.54 -3.85 3.21
C ILE A 122 1.88 -2.96 2.03
N LYS A 123 3.11 -2.44 2.04
CA LYS A 123 3.65 -1.60 0.98
C LYS A 123 4.95 -2.20 0.46
N ALA A 124 4.93 -2.61 -0.79
CA ALA A 124 6.11 -3.00 -1.55
C ALA A 124 6.44 -1.91 -2.57
N GLY A 125 7.67 -1.40 -2.56
CA GLY A 125 8.14 -0.45 -3.56
C GLY A 125 8.16 -1.01 -4.99
N ARG A 126 8.20 -2.34 -5.13
CA ARG A 126 8.20 -3.08 -6.39
C ARG A 126 7.15 -4.18 -6.38
N ASP A 127 7.54 -5.44 -6.17
CA ASP A 127 6.68 -6.60 -6.36
C ASP A 127 6.23 -7.17 -5.00
N PHE A 128 5.01 -7.69 -4.94
CA PHE A 128 4.46 -8.36 -3.76
C PHE A 128 3.98 -9.77 -4.11
N SER A 129 4.21 -10.75 -3.24
CA SER A 129 3.55 -12.05 -3.39
C SER A 129 3.24 -12.78 -2.09
N ALA A 130 2.10 -13.47 -2.06
CA ALA A 130 1.65 -14.33 -0.96
C ALA A 130 0.75 -15.48 -1.44
N LEU A 131 0.58 -16.54 -0.64
CA LEU A 131 -0.37 -17.61 -0.98
C LEU A 131 -1.83 -17.17 -0.86
N PHE A 132 -2.15 -16.31 0.11
CA PHE A 132 -3.49 -15.76 0.27
C PHE A 132 -3.46 -14.44 1.02
N VAL A 133 -4.49 -13.63 0.82
CA VAL A 133 -4.69 -12.34 1.47
C VAL A 133 -6.13 -12.23 1.94
N GLU A 134 -6.33 -11.92 3.21
CA GLU A 134 -7.64 -11.75 3.81
C GLU A 134 -7.72 -10.45 4.65
N ASN A 135 -8.80 -9.68 4.46
CA ASN A 135 -9.09 -8.39 5.10
C ASN A 135 -7.87 -7.45 5.26
N CYS A 136 -7.11 -7.26 4.18
CA CYS A 136 -5.89 -6.44 4.17
C CYS A 136 -5.84 -5.47 3.00
N SER A 137 -5.04 -4.42 3.17
CA SER A 137 -4.70 -3.47 2.11
C SER A 137 -3.25 -3.68 1.67
N ILE A 138 -3.06 -3.93 0.38
CA ILE A 138 -1.75 -4.18 -0.23
C ILE A 138 -1.52 -3.20 -1.37
N GLU A 139 -0.38 -2.51 -1.31
CA GLU A 139 0.11 -1.64 -2.38
C GLU A 139 1.46 -2.15 -2.88
N ALA A 140 1.58 -2.35 -4.19
CA ALA A 140 2.82 -2.71 -4.85
C ALA A 140 3.14 -1.70 -5.96
N GLY A 141 4.39 -1.27 -6.07
CA GLY A 141 4.83 -0.36 -7.13
C GLY A 141 4.82 -0.97 -8.53
N ARG A 142 4.82 -2.31 -8.64
CA ARG A 142 4.79 -3.04 -9.91
C ARG A 142 3.74 -4.15 -9.90
N ASN A 143 4.11 -5.38 -9.48
CA ASN A 143 3.22 -6.53 -9.61
C ASN A 143 2.76 -7.08 -8.26
N ILE A 144 1.55 -7.64 -8.24
CA ILE A 144 1.01 -8.41 -7.11
C ILE A 144 0.70 -9.81 -7.60
N VAL A 145 1.29 -10.83 -6.96
CA VAL A 145 1.02 -12.24 -7.26
C VAL A 145 0.48 -12.93 -6.02
N VAL A 146 -0.80 -13.30 -6.06
CA VAL A 146 -1.46 -13.94 -4.91
C VAL A 146 -2.19 -15.22 -5.31
N GLY A 147 -2.47 -16.08 -4.32
CA GLY A 147 -3.30 -17.26 -4.56
C GLY A 147 -4.78 -16.99 -4.41
N ASP A 148 -5.21 -16.57 -3.23
CA ASP A 148 -6.60 -16.16 -2.98
C ASP A 148 -6.63 -14.75 -2.38
N ALA A 149 -7.62 -13.94 -2.76
CA ALA A 149 -7.87 -12.60 -2.23
C ALA A 149 -9.31 -12.51 -1.71
N LEU A 150 -9.46 -12.26 -0.41
CA LEU A 150 -10.73 -12.25 0.30
C LEU A 150 -10.90 -10.91 1.03
N ASN A 151 -11.99 -10.20 0.75
CA ASN A 151 -12.34 -8.92 1.38
C ASN A 151 -11.17 -7.92 1.48
N SER A 152 -10.29 -7.91 0.48
CA SER A 152 -9.03 -7.18 0.52
C SER A 152 -8.97 -6.12 -0.57
N GLU A 153 -8.10 -5.13 -0.40
CA GLU A 153 -7.84 -4.09 -1.39
C GLU A 153 -6.41 -4.25 -1.91
N LEU A 154 -6.26 -4.60 -3.18
CA LEU A 154 -4.97 -4.84 -3.83
C LEU A 154 -4.76 -3.78 -4.92
N SER A 155 -3.66 -3.02 -4.81
CA SER A 155 -3.28 -1.96 -5.75
C SER A 155 -1.89 -2.20 -6.29
N ALA A 156 -1.77 -2.41 -7.60
CA ALA A 156 -0.51 -2.67 -8.30
C ALA A 156 -0.23 -1.60 -9.36
N GLY A 157 1.02 -1.16 -9.46
CA GLY A 157 1.44 -0.20 -10.49
C GLY A 157 1.44 -0.77 -11.92
N ASP A 158 1.50 -2.09 -12.10
CA ASP A 158 1.57 -2.75 -13.41
C ASP A 158 0.49 -3.84 -13.55
N SER A 159 0.63 -4.96 -12.86
CA SER A 159 -0.29 -6.11 -12.98
C SER A 159 -0.63 -6.81 -11.66
N ILE A 160 -1.81 -7.42 -11.61
CA ILE A 160 -2.27 -8.29 -10.52
C ILE A 160 -2.58 -9.69 -11.10
N ASP A 161 -1.91 -10.71 -10.57
CA ASP A 161 -2.12 -12.10 -10.91
C ASP A 161 -2.62 -12.88 -9.68
N VAL A 162 -3.90 -13.26 -9.68
CA VAL A 162 -4.54 -14.10 -8.66
C VAL A 162 -4.72 -15.52 -9.22
N VAL A 163 -3.60 -16.21 -9.40
CA VAL A 163 -3.55 -17.48 -10.14
C VAL A 163 -2.87 -18.62 -9.37
N LEU A 164 -2.27 -18.33 -8.22
CA LEU A 164 -1.66 -19.38 -7.40
C LEU A 164 -2.77 -20.22 -6.73
N GLY A 165 -2.62 -21.54 -6.69
CA GLY A 165 -3.62 -22.42 -6.09
C GLY A 165 -5.00 -22.32 -6.76
N LYS A 166 -6.02 -21.90 -6.02
CA LYS A 166 -7.39 -21.78 -6.55
C LYS A 166 -7.62 -20.49 -7.33
N GLY A 167 -6.95 -19.39 -6.99
CA GLY A 167 -7.06 -18.14 -7.75
C GLY A 167 -8.38 -17.39 -7.55
N ARG A 168 -8.92 -17.34 -6.33
CA ARG A 168 -10.24 -16.76 -6.03
C ARG A 168 -10.14 -15.31 -5.60
N VAL A 169 -11.01 -14.47 -6.12
CA VAL A 169 -11.18 -13.07 -5.71
C VAL A 169 -12.60 -12.86 -5.23
N ILE A 170 -12.80 -12.63 -3.93
CA ILE A 170 -14.14 -12.53 -3.32
C ILE A 170 -14.20 -11.27 -2.45
N GLY A 171 -15.24 -10.44 -2.64
CA GLY A 171 -15.48 -9.24 -1.84
C GLY A 171 -14.36 -8.20 -1.89
N SER A 172 -13.44 -8.35 -2.84
CA SER A 172 -12.19 -7.60 -2.89
C SER A 172 -12.25 -6.48 -3.94
N LYS A 173 -11.37 -5.48 -3.77
CA LYS A 173 -11.14 -4.43 -4.75
C LYS A 173 -9.75 -4.59 -5.34
N LEU A 174 -9.67 -4.74 -6.65
CA LEU A 174 -8.40 -4.88 -7.37
C LEU A 174 -8.20 -3.65 -8.27
N GLY A 175 -7.00 -3.07 -8.22
CA GLY A 175 -6.57 -1.97 -9.08
C GLY A 175 -5.22 -2.28 -9.71
N ALA A 176 -5.13 -2.27 -11.03
CA ALA A 176 -3.86 -2.42 -11.75
C ALA A 176 -3.77 -1.47 -12.95
N GLN A 177 -2.58 -1.12 -13.42
CA GLN A 177 -2.47 -0.27 -14.61
C GLN A 177 -2.78 -1.04 -15.90
N ASN A 178 -2.24 -2.25 -16.06
CA ASN A 178 -2.23 -2.97 -17.33
C ASN A 178 -3.09 -4.25 -17.32
N LEU A 179 -2.86 -5.16 -16.37
CA LEU A 179 -3.47 -6.48 -16.38
C LEU A 179 -3.99 -6.87 -14.99
N ALA A 180 -5.21 -7.40 -14.95
CA ALA A 180 -5.70 -8.16 -13.81
C ALA A 180 -6.12 -9.56 -14.28
N ALA A 181 -5.40 -10.59 -13.89
CA ALA A 181 -5.70 -11.97 -14.24
C ALA A 181 -6.04 -12.79 -12.99
N MET A 182 -7.11 -13.57 -13.05
CA MET A 182 -7.54 -14.44 -11.95
C MET A 182 -8.18 -15.71 -12.48
N ASN A 183 -8.27 -16.74 -11.63
CA ASN A 183 -9.01 -17.94 -12.00
C ASN A 183 -10.51 -17.72 -11.80
N ILE A 184 -10.92 -17.30 -10.60
CA ILE A 184 -12.31 -17.14 -10.19
C ILE A 184 -12.52 -15.71 -9.70
N LEU A 185 -13.52 -15.03 -10.26
CA LEU A 185 -13.87 -13.67 -9.91
C LEU A 185 -15.30 -13.60 -9.34
N GLY A 186 -15.43 -13.16 -8.09
CA GLY A 186 -16.70 -13.06 -7.38
C GLY A 186 -17.12 -14.36 -6.69
N SER A 187 -18.34 -14.36 -6.16
CA SER A 187 -19.00 -15.51 -5.52
C SER A 187 -20.52 -15.26 -5.48
N ASP A 188 -21.32 -16.34 -5.51
CA ASP A 188 -22.78 -16.27 -5.45
C ASP A 188 -23.33 -15.69 -4.14
N ILE A 189 -22.57 -15.80 -3.05
CA ILE A 189 -23.03 -15.51 -1.68
C ILE A 189 -22.43 -14.21 -1.15
N ALA A 190 -21.33 -13.72 -1.74
CA ALA A 190 -20.46 -12.74 -1.12
C ALA A 190 -20.73 -11.27 -1.54
N GLY A 191 -20.00 -10.35 -0.92
CA GLY A 191 -20.03 -8.92 -1.22
C GLY A 191 -19.57 -8.57 -2.64
N LYS A 192 -19.93 -7.37 -3.09
CA LYS A 192 -19.59 -6.85 -4.43
C LYS A 192 -18.08 -6.82 -4.63
N THR A 193 -17.61 -7.53 -5.66
CA THR A 193 -16.20 -7.56 -6.04
C THR A 193 -15.96 -6.55 -7.16
N GLN A 194 -14.88 -5.78 -7.07
CA GLN A 194 -14.57 -4.71 -8.02
C GLN A 194 -13.17 -4.90 -8.59
N VAL A 195 -13.04 -4.82 -9.91
CA VAL A 195 -11.76 -4.89 -10.60
C VAL A 195 -11.63 -3.68 -11.50
N SER A 196 -10.53 -2.95 -11.36
CA SER A 196 -10.25 -1.74 -12.13
C SER A 196 -8.89 -1.84 -12.81
N VAL A 197 -8.86 -1.59 -14.11
CA VAL A 197 -7.64 -1.57 -14.93
C VAL A 197 -7.56 -0.35 -15.83
N GLY A 198 -6.36 0.05 -16.24
CA GLY A 198 -6.13 1.10 -17.26
C GLY A 198 -5.53 2.40 -16.75
N TYR A 199 -5.55 2.62 -15.44
CA TYR A 199 -4.94 3.77 -14.78
C TYR A 199 -4.17 3.31 -13.55
N ASP A 200 -3.14 4.09 -13.18
CA ASP A 200 -2.40 3.83 -11.95
C ASP A 200 -3.33 3.97 -10.72
N PRO A 201 -3.45 2.93 -9.86
CA PRO A 201 -4.32 2.96 -8.69
C PRO A 201 -4.01 4.11 -7.73
N LYS A 202 -2.73 4.51 -7.58
CA LYS A 202 -2.35 5.60 -6.67
C LYS A 202 -2.90 6.93 -7.17
N THR A 203 -2.78 7.19 -8.46
CA THR A 203 -3.34 8.38 -9.11
C THR A 203 -4.88 8.37 -9.03
N MET A 204 -5.52 7.22 -9.24
CA MET A 204 -6.98 7.07 -9.11
C MET A 204 -7.49 7.32 -7.69
N ALA A 205 -6.79 6.80 -6.67
CA ALA A 205 -7.14 7.03 -5.28
C ALA A 205 -7.04 8.52 -4.91
N ARG A 206 -5.98 9.20 -5.36
CA ARG A 206 -5.82 10.65 -5.19
C ARG A 206 -6.93 11.43 -5.88
N LEU A 207 -7.23 11.11 -7.13
CA LEU A 207 -8.31 11.75 -7.89
C LEU A 207 -9.66 11.57 -7.19
N LYS A 208 -9.97 10.36 -6.70
CA LYS A 208 -11.19 10.09 -5.96
C LYS A 208 -11.28 10.94 -4.69
N ASN A 209 -10.20 10.98 -3.90
CA ASN A 209 -10.16 11.77 -2.66
C ASN A 209 -10.31 13.27 -2.94
N ALA A 210 -9.66 13.78 -3.99
CA ALA A 210 -9.79 15.18 -4.40
C ALA A 210 -11.22 15.51 -4.85
N LYS A 211 -11.86 14.64 -5.64
CA LYS A 211 -13.27 14.80 -6.06
C LYS A 211 -14.24 14.76 -4.88
N GLU A 212 -14.04 13.84 -3.94
CA GLU A 212 -14.87 13.76 -2.72
C GLU A 212 -14.67 14.99 -1.82
N ALA A 213 -13.45 15.51 -1.73
CA ALA A 213 -13.17 16.75 -1.01
C ALA A 213 -13.85 17.96 -1.68
N ALA A 214 -13.73 18.09 -3.00
CA ALA A 214 -14.36 19.17 -3.77
C ALA A 214 -15.88 19.17 -3.61
N LEU A 215 -16.55 18.00 -3.72
CA LEU A 215 -17.99 17.86 -3.51
C LEU A 215 -18.43 18.29 -2.10
N LYS A 216 -17.66 17.94 -1.07
CA LYS A 216 -17.95 18.36 0.31
C LYS A 216 -17.83 19.87 0.48
N THR A 217 -16.76 20.45 -0.08
CA THR A 217 -16.53 21.90 -0.05
C THR A 217 -17.64 22.65 -0.80
N GLU A 218 -18.03 22.18 -1.97
CA GLU A 218 -19.14 22.73 -2.77
C GLU A 218 -20.45 22.73 -1.97
N HIS A 219 -20.77 21.61 -1.31
CA HIS A 219 -21.97 21.52 -0.49
C HIS A 219 -21.95 22.52 0.69
N THR A 220 -20.82 22.66 1.38
CA THR A 220 -20.68 23.64 2.46
C THR A 220 -20.78 25.09 1.97
N LEU A 221 -20.27 25.38 0.77
CA LEU A 221 -20.41 26.68 0.13
C LEU A 221 -21.87 27.00 -0.19
N GLU A 222 -22.63 26.04 -0.70
CA GLU A 222 -24.06 26.21 -0.97
C GLU A 222 -24.85 26.51 0.32
N GLU A 223 -24.53 25.85 1.43
CA GLU A 223 -25.15 26.11 2.73
C GLU A 223 -24.84 27.51 3.24
N ILE A 224 -23.56 27.91 3.20
CA ILE A 224 -23.13 29.26 3.60
C ILE A 224 -23.79 30.32 2.72
N ALA A 225 -23.87 30.10 1.40
CA ALA A 225 -24.53 31.01 0.47
C ALA A 225 -26.03 31.18 0.78
N LYS A 226 -26.72 30.11 1.19
CA LYS A 226 -28.12 30.21 1.67
C LYS A 226 -28.21 31.06 2.93
N HIS A 227 -27.32 30.86 3.90
CA HIS A 227 -27.27 31.68 5.12
C HIS A 227 -27.02 33.16 4.84
N ILE A 228 -26.07 33.47 3.95
CA ILE A 228 -25.80 34.83 3.48
C ILE A 228 -27.05 35.46 2.88
N ARG A 229 -27.73 34.77 1.94
CA ARG A 229 -28.98 35.26 1.33
C ARG A 229 -30.09 35.50 2.35
N THR A 230 -30.22 34.65 3.37
CA THR A 230 -31.22 34.86 4.44
C THR A 230 -30.92 36.09 5.27
N LEU A 231 -29.64 36.36 5.57
CA LEU A 231 -29.21 37.53 6.33
C LEU A 231 -29.37 38.82 5.51
N GLU A 232 -29.06 38.80 4.20
CA GLU A 232 -29.32 39.90 3.27
C GLU A 232 -30.82 40.20 3.11
N GLY A 233 -31.66 39.16 3.06
CA GLY A 233 -33.12 39.32 3.04
C GLY A 233 -33.65 39.94 4.34
N MET A 234 -33.08 39.58 5.49
CA MET A 234 -33.44 40.17 6.79
C MET A 234 -32.95 41.61 6.95
N SER A 235 -31.81 41.97 6.36
CA SER A 235 -31.25 43.32 6.43
C SER A 235 -32.04 44.35 5.62
N GLN A 236 -32.75 43.92 4.58
CA GLN A 236 -33.66 44.79 3.83
C GLN A 236 -34.95 45.11 4.61
N ALA A 237 -35.32 44.27 5.59
CA ALA A 237 -36.56 44.44 6.37
C ALA A 237 -36.34 45.19 7.71
N CYS A 238 -35.14 45.18 8.28
CA CYS A 238 -34.81 45.87 9.53
C CYS A 238 -33.28 46.08 9.66
N PRO A 239 -32.81 47.14 10.37
CA PRO A 239 -31.38 47.31 10.65
C PRO A 239 -30.81 46.10 11.41
N LEU A 240 -29.70 45.56 10.93
CA LEU A 240 -29.01 44.44 11.57
C LEU A 240 -28.39 44.89 12.90
N SER A 241 -28.43 44.02 13.92
CA SER A 241 -27.68 44.20 15.17
C SER A 241 -26.18 43.92 14.94
N ASP A 242 -25.28 44.55 15.71
CA ASP A 242 -23.81 44.41 15.62
C ASP A 242 -23.34 42.94 15.60
N GLU A 243 -24.02 42.05 16.33
CA GLU A 243 -23.72 40.60 16.34
C GLU A 243 -24.00 39.92 14.99
N LYS A 244 -25.03 40.37 14.26
CA LYS A 244 -25.38 39.83 12.95
C LYS A 244 -24.47 40.36 11.85
N GLU A 245 -24.02 41.60 11.94
CA GLU A 245 -23.02 42.14 11.01
C GLU A 245 -21.66 41.43 11.14
N THR A 246 -21.21 41.19 12.37
CA THR A 246 -19.95 40.46 12.60
C THR A 246 -20.04 39.03 12.10
N LEU A 247 -21.18 38.35 12.29
CA LEU A 247 -21.43 37.02 11.74
C LEU A 247 -21.47 37.04 10.20
N TYR A 248 -22.11 38.03 9.58
CA TYR A 248 -22.16 38.21 8.13
C TYR A 248 -20.75 38.38 7.53
N ARG A 249 -19.92 39.24 8.12
CA ARG A 249 -18.52 39.42 7.67
C ARG A 249 -17.71 38.14 7.81
N ARG A 250 -17.92 37.35 8.87
CA ARG A 250 -17.28 36.04 9.03
C ARG A 250 -17.71 35.06 7.95
N LEU A 251 -19.01 34.95 7.69
CA LEU A 251 -19.52 34.05 6.65
C LEU A 251 -19.02 34.41 5.25
N LEU A 252 -18.93 35.71 4.93
CA LEU A 252 -18.32 36.17 3.68
C LEU A 252 -16.84 35.76 3.58
N ALA A 253 -16.05 36.03 4.63
CA ALA A 253 -14.64 35.64 4.66
C ALA A 253 -14.44 34.12 4.51
N THR A 254 -15.25 33.32 5.21
CA THR A 254 -15.21 31.85 5.09
C THR A 254 -15.66 31.37 3.71
N SER A 255 -16.65 32.04 3.09
CA SER A 255 -17.09 31.73 1.73
C SER A 255 -16.00 32.00 0.70
N GLU A 256 -15.25 33.11 0.83
CA GLU A 256 -14.12 33.41 -0.05
C GLU A 256 -13.00 32.37 0.13
N GLU A 257 -12.67 32.02 1.37
CA GLU A 257 -11.65 31.01 1.69
C GLU A 257 -12.01 29.63 1.10
N LEU A 258 -13.25 29.17 1.30
CA LEU A 258 -13.72 27.91 0.73
C LEU A 258 -13.81 27.96 -0.80
N GLY A 259 -14.13 29.13 -1.37
CA GLY A 259 -14.12 29.35 -2.81
C GLY A 259 -12.73 29.12 -3.42
N HIS A 260 -11.70 29.75 -2.85
CA HIS A 260 -10.32 29.51 -3.24
C HIS A 260 -9.91 28.04 -3.06
N ARG A 261 -10.32 27.41 -1.96
CA ARG A 261 -10.04 25.99 -1.74
C ARG A 261 -10.67 25.08 -2.80
N LEU A 262 -11.87 25.42 -3.26
CA LEU A 262 -12.54 24.68 -4.32
C LEU A 262 -11.81 24.86 -5.65
N GLU A 263 -11.39 26.08 -5.99
CA GLU A 263 -10.57 26.36 -7.17
C GLU A 263 -9.29 25.52 -7.16
N GLU A 264 -8.52 25.53 -6.06
CA GLU A 264 -7.32 24.69 -5.89
C GLU A 264 -7.60 23.20 -6.13
N LEU A 265 -8.67 22.67 -5.54
CA LEU A 265 -9.06 21.26 -5.69
C LEU A 265 -9.45 20.96 -7.14
N THR A 266 -10.14 21.86 -7.83
CA THR A 266 -10.52 21.67 -9.23
C THR A 266 -9.32 21.70 -10.17
N GLU A 267 -8.33 22.56 -9.91
CA GLU A 267 -7.06 22.58 -10.63
C GLU A 267 -6.26 21.30 -10.39
N GLU A 268 -6.21 20.82 -9.15
CA GLU A 268 -5.56 19.54 -8.81
C GLU A 268 -6.24 18.37 -9.54
N ILE A 269 -7.57 18.33 -9.59
CA ILE A 269 -8.32 17.31 -10.33
C ILE A 269 -7.97 17.36 -11.82
N ALA A 270 -7.95 18.55 -12.43
CA ALA A 270 -7.61 18.71 -13.84
C ALA A 270 -6.17 18.25 -14.14
N MET A 271 -5.22 18.59 -13.27
CA MET A 271 -3.82 18.16 -13.36
C MET A 271 -3.69 16.63 -13.25
N LEU A 272 -4.37 16.01 -12.28
CA LEU A 272 -4.39 14.55 -12.13
C LEU A 272 -5.01 13.87 -13.35
N GLU A 273 -6.12 14.39 -13.87
CA GLU A 273 -6.76 13.85 -15.08
C GLU A 273 -5.88 13.97 -16.33
N SER A 274 -5.06 15.03 -16.43
CA SER A 274 -4.12 15.22 -17.55
C SER A 274 -2.89 14.30 -17.47
N THR A 275 -2.44 13.98 -16.26
CA THR A 275 -1.27 13.12 -16.01
C THR A 275 -1.60 11.63 -16.04
N MET A 276 -2.90 11.27 -16.04
CA MET A 276 -3.37 9.89 -16.18
C MET A 276 -2.90 9.28 -17.51
N THR A 277 -1.78 8.56 -17.43
CA THR A 277 -1.23 7.82 -18.56
C THR A 277 -2.11 6.60 -18.78
N ARG A 278 -2.80 6.57 -19.92
CA ARG A 278 -3.64 5.45 -20.33
C ARG A 278 -2.75 4.26 -20.67
N SER A 279 -3.04 3.10 -20.09
CA SER A 279 -2.42 1.85 -20.54
C SER A 279 -2.72 1.59 -22.02
N VAL A 280 -1.76 0.97 -22.73
CA VAL A 280 -1.87 0.68 -24.17
C VAL A 280 -3.04 -0.28 -24.44
N GLN A 281 -3.23 -1.31 -23.61
CA GLN A 281 -4.30 -2.31 -23.75
C GLN A 281 -4.67 -2.92 -22.39
N PRO A 282 -5.42 -2.19 -21.54
CA PRO A 282 -5.82 -2.70 -20.25
C PRO A 282 -6.82 -3.85 -20.38
N THR A 283 -6.53 -4.96 -19.71
CA THR A 283 -7.28 -6.21 -19.86
C THR A 283 -7.58 -6.85 -18.50
N VAL A 284 -8.79 -7.39 -18.35
CA VAL A 284 -9.15 -8.25 -17.22
C VAL A 284 -9.40 -9.66 -17.74
N ARG A 285 -8.66 -10.63 -17.20
CA ARG A 285 -8.74 -12.04 -17.63
C ARG A 285 -9.23 -12.93 -16.50
N VAL A 286 -10.33 -13.63 -16.75
CA VAL A 286 -10.89 -14.64 -15.84
C VAL A 286 -10.75 -16.00 -16.51
N ARG A 287 -9.92 -16.88 -15.92
CA ARG A 287 -9.59 -18.18 -16.54
C ARG A 287 -10.65 -19.26 -16.32
N GLN A 288 -11.44 -19.16 -15.26
CA GLN A 288 -12.50 -20.11 -14.92
C GLN A 288 -13.84 -19.39 -14.89
N THR A 289 -14.32 -18.93 -13.75
CA THR A 289 -15.70 -18.42 -13.61
C THR A 289 -15.70 -16.98 -13.12
N CYS A 290 -16.45 -16.13 -13.79
CA CYS A 290 -16.84 -14.80 -13.33
C CYS A 290 -18.29 -14.86 -12.88
N TYR A 291 -18.50 -14.71 -11.57
CA TYR A 291 -19.83 -14.71 -10.97
C TYR A 291 -20.57 -13.37 -11.22
N PRO A 292 -21.91 -13.35 -11.06
CA PRO A 292 -22.68 -12.11 -11.02
C PRO A 292 -22.26 -11.18 -9.87
N ASN A 293 -22.72 -9.92 -9.89
CA ASN A 293 -22.41 -8.88 -8.90
C ASN A 293 -20.93 -8.44 -8.86
N VAL A 294 -20.23 -8.66 -9.97
CA VAL A 294 -18.86 -8.16 -10.19
C VAL A 294 -18.92 -6.87 -11.00
N ARG A 295 -18.15 -5.87 -10.59
CA ARG A 295 -17.95 -4.64 -11.36
C ARG A 295 -16.56 -4.63 -11.98
N VAL A 296 -16.50 -4.55 -13.30
CA VAL A 296 -15.26 -4.41 -14.06
C VAL A 296 -15.18 -2.98 -14.61
N THR A 297 -14.11 -2.28 -14.29
CA THR A 297 -13.83 -0.93 -14.76
C THR A 297 -12.57 -0.96 -15.63
N ILE A 298 -12.67 -0.50 -16.87
CA ILE A 298 -11.52 -0.38 -17.78
C ILE A 298 -11.41 1.08 -18.21
N GLY A 299 -10.42 1.78 -17.66
CA GLY A 299 -10.30 3.22 -17.81
C GLY A 299 -11.54 3.95 -17.25
N LYS A 300 -12.29 4.64 -18.11
CA LYS A 300 -13.55 5.33 -17.76
C LYS A 300 -14.79 4.46 -17.95
N LEU A 301 -14.64 3.29 -18.54
CA LEU A 301 -15.75 2.40 -18.88
C LEU A 301 -16.07 1.49 -17.71
N ILE A 302 -17.36 1.29 -17.44
CA ILE A 302 -17.85 0.43 -16.36
C ILE A 302 -18.72 -0.67 -16.98
N PHE A 303 -18.48 -1.90 -16.55
CA PHE A 303 -19.26 -3.07 -16.90
C PHE A 303 -19.67 -3.79 -15.63
N ASP A 304 -20.98 -3.85 -15.37
CA ASP A 304 -21.53 -4.61 -14.24
C ASP A 304 -21.95 -6.00 -14.74
N CYS A 305 -21.27 -7.04 -14.26
CA CYS A 305 -21.58 -8.43 -14.56
C CYS A 305 -22.86 -8.84 -13.82
N THR A 306 -23.97 -8.95 -14.55
CA THR A 306 -25.27 -9.44 -14.04
C THR A 306 -25.47 -10.94 -14.26
N THR A 307 -24.67 -11.53 -15.14
CA THR A 307 -24.71 -12.95 -15.53
C THR A 307 -23.35 -13.60 -15.28
N GLU A 308 -23.36 -14.93 -15.18
CA GLU A 308 -22.16 -15.72 -15.01
C GLU A 308 -21.45 -15.92 -16.36
N TYR A 309 -20.13 -15.77 -16.38
CA TYR A 309 -19.30 -16.03 -17.55
C TYR A 309 -18.22 -17.07 -17.24
N HIS A 310 -17.96 -17.96 -18.20
CA HIS A 310 -16.90 -18.95 -18.11
C HIS A 310 -15.75 -18.58 -19.06
N SER A 311 -14.50 -18.55 -18.58
CA SER A 311 -13.31 -18.24 -19.37
C SER A 311 -13.42 -16.91 -20.14
N ALA A 312 -13.68 -15.82 -19.43
CA ALA A 312 -13.93 -14.51 -20.01
C ALA A 312 -12.69 -13.60 -20.01
N VAL A 313 -12.54 -12.83 -21.09
CA VAL A 313 -11.59 -11.72 -21.17
C VAL A 313 -12.36 -10.45 -21.45
N PHE A 314 -12.21 -9.47 -20.56
CA PHE A 314 -12.79 -8.13 -20.69
C PHE A 314 -11.71 -7.17 -21.19
N PHE A 315 -12.00 -6.47 -22.26
CA PHE A 315 -11.11 -5.49 -22.87
C PHE A 315 -11.91 -4.32 -23.43
N ALA A 316 -11.26 -3.17 -23.56
CA ALA A 316 -11.89 -1.98 -24.15
C ALA A 316 -11.69 -1.97 -25.67
N GLU A 317 -12.80 -1.92 -26.42
CA GLU A 317 -12.82 -1.78 -27.87
C GLU A 317 -14.02 -0.91 -28.27
N ASP A 318 -13.84 0.03 -29.21
CA ASP A 318 -14.91 0.94 -29.68
C ASP A 318 -15.63 1.71 -28.55
N GLU A 319 -14.88 2.22 -27.57
CA GLU A 319 -15.41 2.92 -26.37
C GLU A 319 -16.39 2.09 -25.52
N LYS A 320 -16.39 0.77 -25.67
CA LYS A 320 -17.19 -0.15 -24.84
C LYS A 320 -16.31 -1.28 -24.31
N ILE A 321 -16.74 -1.88 -23.21
CA ILE A 321 -16.12 -3.11 -22.70
C ILE A 321 -16.77 -4.27 -23.45
N LYS A 322 -15.96 -5.01 -24.22
CA LYS A 322 -16.37 -6.26 -24.85
C LYS A 322 -15.89 -7.44 -24.02
N VAL A 323 -16.67 -8.51 -24.06
CA VAL A 323 -16.37 -9.78 -23.38
C VAL A 323 -16.08 -10.82 -24.46
N ASN A 324 -14.86 -11.36 -24.47
CA ASN A 324 -14.54 -12.53 -25.27
C ASN A 324 -14.55 -13.76 -24.37
N VAL A 325 -15.43 -14.70 -24.68
CA VAL A 325 -15.62 -15.95 -23.95
C VAL A 325 -14.88 -17.02 -24.73
N TYR A 326 -13.84 -17.59 -24.14
CA TYR A 326 -13.13 -18.71 -24.75
C TYR A 326 -13.90 -20.00 -24.47
N GLU A 327 -14.43 -20.64 -25.50
CA GLU A 327 -14.77 -22.06 -25.40
C GLU A 327 -13.44 -22.84 -25.30
N ASN A 328 -13.10 -23.31 -24.10
CA ASN A 328 -12.08 -24.34 -23.96
C ASN A 328 -12.56 -25.57 -24.74
N LYS A 329 -12.09 -25.73 -25.98
CA LYS A 329 -12.04 -27.06 -26.60
C LYS A 329 -11.07 -27.88 -25.76
N ALA A 330 -11.64 -28.88 -25.11
CA ALA A 330 -10.99 -29.86 -24.23
C ALA A 330 -9.72 -30.48 -24.84
#